data_AF-A0A8K0KRL5-F1
#
_entry.id   AF-A0A8K0KRL5-F1
#
_cell.length_a   1.000
_cell.length_b   1.000
_cell.length_c   1.000
_cell.angle_alpha   90.00
_cell.angle_beta   90.00
_cell.angle_gamma   90.00
#
_symmetry.space_group_name_H-M   'P 1'
#
loop_
_entity.id
_entity.type
_entity.pdbx_description
1 polymer ?
#
loop_
_entity_poly.entity_id
_entity_poly.type
_entity_poly.pdbx_seq_one_letter_code
_entity_poly.pdbx_strand_id
1 'polypeptide(L)'
;MTAFIVDSPAYSYLTDTVSHTGYYNCRKCVTRGEYEDTNVAFNDFDAAIRTDEGFRRQDQEEHHRGRSPLEDLPEIDMVKNFPYD
;
A
#
# COMPACT_ATOMS: atom_id res chain seq x y z
N MET A 1 20.02 -6.03 -3.81
CA MET A 1 18.56 -5.80 -3.73
C MET A 1 18.36 -4.56 -2.88
N THR A 2 17.80 -3.50 -3.44
CA THR A 2 17.57 -2.23 -2.72
C THR A 2 16.20 -2.29 -2.07
N ALA A 3 16.08 -1.88 -0.80
CA ALA A 3 14.81 -1.88 -0.07
C ALA A 3 14.67 -0.58 0.73
N PHE A 4 13.46 -0.05 0.77
CA PHE A 4 13.07 1.05 1.64
C PHE A 4 12.62 0.47 2.98
N ILE A 5 13.52 0.47 3.95
CA ILE A 5 13.21 0.03 5.32
C ILE A 5 12.65 1.22 6.08
N VAL A 6 11.32 1.27 6.16
CA VAL A 6 10.57 2.39 6.73
C VAL A 6 9.42 1.87 7.59
N ASP A 7 9.04 2.65 8.60
CA ASP A 7 7.88 2.34 9.40
C ASP A 7 6.57 2.61 8.64
N SER A 8 5.46 2.32 9.30
CA SER A 8 4.16 2.39 8.67
C SER A 8 3.70 3.80 8.26
N PRO A 9 3.87 4.84 9.11
CA PRO A 9 3.66 6.23 8.71
C PRO A 9 4.56 6.67 7.54
N ALA A 10 5.87 6.40 7.58
CA ALA A 10 6.79 6.82 6.52
C ALA A 10 6.51 6.12 5.19
N TYR A 11 6.09 4.85 5.20
CA TYR A 11 5.59 4.18 3.99
C TYR A 11 4.45 4.97 3.34
N SER A 12 3.41 5.31 4.12
CA SER A 12 2.23 6.01 3.57
C SER A 12 2.57 7.38 3.02
N TYR A 13 3.53 8.07 3.65
CA TYR A 13 4.03 9.36 3.16
C TYR A 13 4.84 9.22 1.86
N LEU A 14 5.77 8.26 1.79
CA LEU A 14 6.61 8.07 0.60
C LEU A 14 5.83 7.58 -0.61
N THR A 15 4.79 6.77 -0.39
CA THR A 15 3.97 6.17 -1.46
C THR A 15 2.72 6.98 -1.78
N ASP A 16 2.46 8.06 -1.05
CA ASP A 16 1.24 8.89 -1.15
C ASP A 16 -0.06 8.06 -1.06
N THR A 17 -0.10 7.17 -0.07
CA THR A 17 -1.21 6.26 0.21
C THR A 17 -1.90 6.60 1.52
N VAL A 18 -3.06 5.97 1.75
CA VAL A 18 -3.78 6.09 3.02
C VAL A 18 -2.90 5.71 4.21
N SER A 19 -3.11 6.39 5.35
CA SER A 19 -2.34 6.12 6.57
C SER A 19 -2.55 4.69 7.06
N HIS A 20 -1.66 4.23 7.93
CA HIS A 20 -1.69 2.89 8.52
C HIS A 20 -2.93 2.56 9.37
N THR A 21 -3.83 3.53 9.57
CA THR A 21 -5.12 3.39 10.27
C THR A 21 -6.32 3.44 9.33
N GLY A 22 -6.10 3.65 8.03
CA GLY A 22 -7.16 3.77 7.04
C GLY A 22 -7.72 2.42 6.60
N TYR A 23 -9.01 2.38 6.24
CA TYR A 23 -9.67 1.15 5.80
C TYR A 23 -9.01 0.47 4.59
N TYR A 24 -8.36 1.23 3.73
CA TYR A 24 -7.75 0.71 2.51
C TYR A 24 -6.23 0.58 2.63
N ASN A 25 -5.68 0.48 3.85
CA ASN A 25 -4.22 0.52 4.05
C ASN A 25 -3.47 -0.81 3.87
N CYS A 26 -4.14 -1.91 3.49
CA CYS A 26 -3.44 -3.17 3.20
C CYS A 26 -2.44 -2.90 2.10
N ARG A 27 -1.14 -3.06 2.35
CA ARG A 27 -0.13 -2.85 1.28
C ARG A 27 0.04 -4.11 0.41
N LYS A 28 -0.38 -5.29 0.90
CA LYS A 28 -0.19 -6.58 0.22
C LYS A 28 -1.25 -6.85 -0.83
N CYS A 29 -2.46 -6.38 -0.55
CA CYS A 29 -3.68 -6.87 -1.14
C CYS A 29 -4.61 -5.71 -1.48
N VAL A 30 -5.29 -5.84 -2.61
CA VAL A 30 -6.35 -4.94 -3.04
C VAL A 30 -7.61 -5.35 -2.30
N THR A 31 -7.83 -4.74 -1.13
CA THR A 31 -8.99 -5.01 -0.30
C THR A 31 -9.34 -3.82 0.56
N ARG A 32 -10.53 -3.85 1.15
CA ARG A 32 -10.98 -2.93 2.19
C ARG A 32 -11.02 -3.69 3.50
N GLY A 33 -10.34 -3.17 4.51
CA GLY A 33 -10.43 -3.67 5.87
C GLY A 33 -11.73 -3.24 6.55
N GLU A 34 -12.03 -3.90 7.65
CA GLU A 34 -13.19 -3.62 8.50
C GLU A 34 -12.71 -3.16 9.86
N TYR A 35 -13.44 -2.23 10.48
CA TYR A 35 -13.07 -1.75 11.80
C TYR A 35 -13.57 -2.76 12.84
N GLU A 36 -12.63 -3.40 13.52
CA GLU A 36 -12.87 -4.37 14.57
C GLU A 36 -12.26 -3.84 15.86
N ASP A 37 -13.13 -3.52 16.84
CA ASP A 37 -12.81 -2.92 18.13
C ASP A 37 -12.02 -1.60 18.07
N THR A 38 -10.71 -1.70 17.87
CA THR A 38 -9.76 -0.58 17.91
C THR A 38 -8.90 -0.46 16.66
N ASN A 39 -8.94 -1.44 15.77
CA ASN A 39 -8.07 -1.51 14.60
C ASN A 39 -8.84 -1.88 13.33
N VAL A 40 -8.21 -1.63 12.18
CA VAL A 40 -8.68 -2.13 10.90
C VAL A 40 -8.13 -3.55 10.69
N ALA A 41 -9.01 -4.52 10.49
CA ALA A 41 -8.69 -5.90 10.18
C ALA A 41 -8.96 -6.22 8.70
N PHE A 42 -8.14 -7.08 8.11
CA PHE A 42 -8.25 -7.50 6.70
C PHE A 42 -8.61 -8.99 6.64
N ASN A 43 -9.90 -9.28 6.52
CA ASN A 43 -10.42 -10.65 6.58
C ASN A 43 -10.75 -11.25 5.20
N ASP A 44 -10.46 -10.52 4.12
CA ASP A 44 -10.63 -11.01 2.75
C ASP A 44 -9.39 -11.80 2.32
N PHE A 45 -9.44 -13.11 2.52
CA PHE A 45 -8.34 -14.02 2.21
C PHE A 45 -8.21 -14.34 0.70
N ASP A 46 -9.24 -14.03 -0.09
CA ASP A 46 -9.25 -14.23 -1.54
C ASP A 46 -8.92 -12.94 -2.31
N ALA A 47 -8.56 -11.87 -1.58
CA ALA A 47 -8.20 -10.57 -2.15
C ALA A 47 -7.04 -10.69 -3.15
N ALA A 48 -7.15 -9.95 -4.26
CA ALA A 48 -6.10 -9.88 -5.25
C ALA A 48 -4.81 -9.30 -4.64
N ILE A 49 -3.67 -9.93 -4.91
CA ILE A 49 -2.36 -9.41 -4.48
C ILE A 49 -2.04 -8.15 -5.28
N ARG A 50 -1.59 -7.12 -4.58
CA ARG A 50 -1.20 -5.86 -5.21
C ARG A 50 0.09 -6.06 -6.01
N THR A 51 0.09 -5.54 -7.22
CA THR A 51 1.23 -5.54 -8.13
C THR A 51 1.76 -4.13 -8.31
N ASP A 52 3.01 -3.99 -8.74
CA ASP A 52 3.59 -2.69 -9.10
C ASP A 52 2.76 -1.97 -10.17
N GLU A 53 2.40 -2.70 -11.24
CA GLU A 53 1.58 -2.17 -12.33
C GLU A 53 0.20 -1.71 -11.84
N GLY A 54 -0.45 -2.48 -10.97
CA GLY A 54 -1.75 -2.11 -10.41
C GLY A 54 -1.68 -0.91 -9.47
N PHE A 55 -0.59 -0.80 -8.69
CA PHE A 55 -0.33 0.37 -7.85
C PHE A 55 -0.19 1.64 -8.71
N ARG A 56 0.65 1.61 -9.77
CA ARG A 56 0.87 2.78 -10.65
C ARG A 56 -0.36 3.18 -11.45
N ARG A 57 -1.21 2.22 -11.81
CA ARG A 57 -2.51 2.47 -12.45
C ARG A 57 -3.57 2.97 -11.47
N GLN A 58 -3.27 2.91 -10.17
CA GLN A 58 -4.20 3.23 -9.10
C GLN A 58 -5.51 2.43 -9.21
N ASP A 59 -5.40 1.13 -9.48
CA ASP A 59 -6.56 0.23 -9.67
C ASP A 59 -7.51 0.22 -8.44
N GLN A 60 -7.01 0.62 -7.27
CA GLN A 60 -7.77 0.82 -6.04
C GLN A 60 -7.65 2.26 -5.58
N GLU A 61 -8.45 3.16 -6.16
CA GLU A 61 -8.39 4.61 -5.92
C GLU A 61 -8.39 4.97 -4.42
N GLU A 62 -9.16 4.26 -3.58
CA GLU A 62 -9.26 4.54 -2.14
C GLU A 62 -8.01 4.20 -1.34
N HIS A 63 -7.08 3.41 -1.91
CA HIS A 63 -5.75 3.18 -1.33
C HIS A 63 -4.84 4.40 -1.49
N HIS A 64 -5.06 5.18 -2.55
CA HIS A 64 -4.20 6.29 -2.95
C HIS A 64 -4.75 7.61 -2.42
N ARG A 65 -3.84 8.52 -2.05
CA ARG A 65 -4.15 9.93 -1.76
C ARG A 65 -3.75 10.85 -2.90
N GLY A 66 -2.81 10.40 -3.71
CA GLY A 66 -2.27 11.06 -4.88
C GLY A 66 -1.28 10.13 -5.55
N ARG A 67 -0.26 10.70 -6.20
CA ARG A 67 0.75 9.95 -6.94
C ARG A 67 2.13 10.29 -6.41
N SER A 68 2.87 9.30 -5.96
CA SER A 68 4.22 9.49 -5.46
C SER A 68 5.20 9.73 -6.61
N PRO A 69 6.19 10.62 -6.46
CA PRO A 69 7.31 10.74 -7.41
C PRO A 69 8.09 9.44 -7.60
N LEU A 70 8.03 8.51 -6.64
CA LEU A 70 8.66 7.19 -6.76
C LEU A 70 8.00 6.33 -7.85
N GLU A 71 6.73 6.62 -8.19
CA GLU A 71 6.02 5.94 -9.27
C GLU A 71 6.52 6.34 -10.67
N ASP A 72 7.37 7.36 -10.79
CA ASP A 72 8.03 7.73 -12.05
C ASP A 72 9.37 7.00 -12.24
N LEU A 73 9.87 6.30 -11.20
CA LEU A 73 11.12 5.57 -11.25
C LEU A 73 10.85 4.11 -11.62
N PRO A 74 11.25 3.66 -12.84
CA PRO A 74 10.95 2.30 -13.30
C PRO A 74 11.75 1.22 -12.56
N GLU A 75 12.85 1.59 -11.88
CA GLU A 75 13.66 0.65 -11.10
C GLU A 75 13.13 0.38 -9.69
N ILE A 76 12.12 1.14 -9.24
CA ILE A 76 11.50 0.98 -7.92
C ILE A 76 10.15 0.30 -8.08
N ASP A 77 10.05 -0.97 -7.72
CA ASP A 77 8.80 -1.70 -7.54
C ASP A 77 8.09 -1.22 -6.26
N MET A 78 6.92 -0.59 -6.44
CA MET A 78 6.12 0.04 -5.38
C MET A 78 5.55 -0.96 -4.36
N VAL A 79 5.69 -2.26 -4.62
CA VAL A 79 5.31 -3.33 -3.69
C VAL A 79 6.55 -4.04 -3.14
N LYS A 80 7.44 -4.53 -4.01
CA LYS A 80 8.57 -5.38 -3.59
C LYS A 80 9.72 -4.61 -2.95
N ASN A 81 9.93 -3.34 -3.31
CA ASN A 81 11.00 -2.54 -2.70
C ASN A 81 10.59 -1.95 -1.34
N PHE A 82 9.33 -2.12 -0.93
CA PHE A 82 8.82 -1.73 0.38
C PHE A 82 8.41 -2.99 1.17
N PRO A 83 9.38 -3.74 1.73
CA PRO A 83 9.08 -4.92 2.52
C PRO A 83 8.24 -4.54 3.75
N TYR A 84 7.42 -5.48 4.20
CA TYR A 84 6.78 -5.41 5.51
C TYR A 84 7.83 -5.69 6.59
N ASP A 85 7.58 -5.13 7.76
CA ASP A 85 8.24 -5.54 9.00
C ASP A 85 7.91 -6.99 9.37
#